data_AF-A0A8T4E179-F1
#
_entry.id   AF-A0A8T4E179-F1
#
_cell.length_a   1.000
_cell.length_b   1.000
_cell.length_c   1.000
_cell.angle_alpha   90.00
_cell.angle_beta   90.00
_cell.angle_gamma   90.00
#
_symmetry.space_group_name_H-M   'P 1'
#
loop_
_entity.id
_entity.type
_entity.pdbx_description
1 polymer ?
#
loop_
_entity_poly.entity_id
_entity_poly.type
_entity_poly.pdbx_seq_one_letter_code
_entity_poly.pdbx_strand_id
1 'polypeptide(L)'
;MFQSGNEIKREFLRTFFEDEGTVLEHEIRLYSINQRGLLEIQKMLEDFEINSRMKKGYGKKRNVFALVIGKKDERQRFARRIGFLSSKKNMKMMSSIPAKDECMVI
;
A
#
# COMPACT_ATOMS: atom_id res chain seq x y z
N MET A 1 2.80 10.84 17.38
CA MET A 1 3.74 10.09 16.51
C MET A 1 3.80 8.67 17.06
N PHE A 2 3.56 7.64 16.25
CA PHE A 2 3.52 6.25 16.75
C PHE A 2 4.95 5.78 17.09
N GLN A 3 5.30 5.80 18.37
CA GLN A 3 6.64 5.50 18.91
C GLN A 3 6.78 4.02 19.27
N SER A 4 6.56 3.13 18.30
CA SER A 4 6.77 1.69 18.49
C SER A 4 7.88 1.16 17.59
N GLY A 5 8.43 -0.01 17.92
CA GLY A 5 9.44 -0.67 17.11
C GLY A 5 8.92 -1.04 15.71
N ASN A 6 9.83 -1.19 14.76
CA ASN A 6 9.49 -1.49 13.37
C ASN A 6 8.67 -2.79 13.21
N GLU A 7 8.79 -3.74 14.13
CA GLU A 7 7.97 -4.95 14.10
C GLU A 7 6.48 -4.66 14.38
N ILE A 8 6.18 -3.86 15.39
CA ILE A 8 4.80 -3.47 15.73
C ILE A 8 4.21 -2.62 14.60
N LYS A 9 4.97 -1.67 14.05
CA LYS A 9 4.54 -0.88 12.88
C LYS A 9 4.25 -1.77 11.68
N ARG A 10 5.12 -2.76 11.41
CA ARG A 10 4.93 -3.70 10.30
C ARG A 10 3.64 -4.49 10.48
N GLU A 11 3.41 -5.04 11.66
CA GLU A 11 2.23 -5.89 11.90
C GLU A 11 0.94 -5.07 11.91
N PHE A 12 0.99 -3.85 12.46
CA PHE A 12 -0.13 -2.91 12.36
C PHE A 12 -0.44 -2.56 10.90
N LEU A 13 0.56 -2.20 10.09
CA LEU A 13 0.34 -1.93 8.66
C LEU A 13 -0.18 -3.17 7.93
N ARG A 14 0.39 -4.34 8.20
CA ARG A 14 -0.01 -5.61 7.58
C ARG A 14 -1.48 -5.92 7.87
N THR A 15 -1.88 -5.91 9.14
CA THR A 15 -3.27 -6.15 9.56
C THR A 15 -4.22 -5.10 8.99
N PHE A 16 -3.83 -3.82 9.00
CA PHE A 16 -4.68 -2.75 8.49
C PHE A 16 -4.88 -2.82 6.97
N PHE A 17 -3.85 -3.14 6.20
CA PHE A 17 -3.98 -3.40 4.76
C PHE A 17 -4.71 -4.72 4.46
N GLU A 18 -4.62 -5.72 5.33
CA GLU A 18 -5.43 -6.95 5.20
C GLU A 18 -6.92 -6.64 5.32
N ASP A 19 -7.32 -5.71 6.19
CA ASP A 19 -8.73 -5.38 6.37
C ASP A 19 -9.22 -4.36 5.33
N GLU A 20 -8.57 -3.20 5.28
CA GLU A 20 -9.04 -2.02 4.53
C GLU A 20 -8.33 -1.84 3.16
N GLY A 21 -7.24 -2.58 2.94
CA GLY A 21 -6.43 -2.48 1.73
C GLY A 21 -7.07 -3.20 0.54
N THR A 22 -7.05 -2.54 -0.62
CA THR A 22 -7.47 -3.10 -1.90
C THR A 22 -6.28 -3.18 -2.85
N VAL A 23 -6.00 -4.38 -3.35
CA VAL A 23 -5.04 -4.57 -4.45
C VAL A 23 -5.78 -4.46 -5.78
N LEU A 24 -5.32 -3.56 -6.64
CA LEU A 24 -5.75 -3.36 -8.03
C LEU A 24 -4.61 -3.77 -8.98
N GLU A 25 -4.87 -3.79 -10.28
CA GLU A 25 -3.93 -4.25 -11.30
C GLU A 25 -2.57 -3.52 -11.27
N HIS A 26 -2.57 -2.22 -10.98
CA HIS A 26 -1.34 -1.41 -11.01
C HIS A 26 -1.16 -0.54 -9.76
N GLU A 27 -1.81 -0.89 -8.65
CA GLU A 27 -1.68 -0.14 -7.39
C GLU A 27 -2.28 -0.90 -6.21
N ILE A 28 -1.77 -0.59 -5.02
CA ILE A 28 -2.41 -0.93 -3.76
C ILE A 28 -3.03 0.36 -3.21
N ARG A 29 -4.28 0.29 -2.77
CA ARG A 29 -5.01 1.43 -2.21
C ARG A 29 -5.52 1.11 -0.81
N LEU A 30 -5.47 2.12 0.05
CA LEU A 30 -6.08 2.09 1.37
C LEU A 30 -7.05 3.26 1.46
N TYR A 31 -8.31 2.98 1.76
CA TYR A 31 -9.38 3.99 1.78
C TYR A 31 -9.72 4.41 3.20
N SER A 32 -10.00 5.70 3.40
CA SER A 32 -10.55 6.18 4.68
C SER A 32 -11.21 7.54 4.51
N ILE A 33 -12.18 7.85 5.37
CA ILE A 33 -12.67 9.22 5.56
C ILE A 33 -11.74 10.04 6.48
N ASN A 34 -10.89 9.36 7.27
CA ASN A 34 -9.97 10.01 8.20
C ASN A 34 -8.63 10.32 7.51
N GLN A 35 -8.54 11.49 6.89
CA GLN A 35 -7.32 11.94 6.21
C GLN A 35 -6.09 12.00 7.14
N ARG A 36 -6.28 12.45 8.40
CA ARG A 36 -5.17 12.57 9.36
C ARG A 36 -4.60 11.19 9.68
N GLY A 37 -5.46 10.20 9.89
CA GLY A 37 -5.05 8.81 10.07
C GLY A 37 -4.24 8.30 8.87
N LEU A 38 -4.72 8.54 7.64
CA LEU A 38 -3.96 8.14 6.44
C LEU A 38 -2.59 8.84 6.31
N LEU A 39 -2.45 10.08 6.79
CA LEU A 39 -1.15 10.76 6.82
C LEU A 39 -0.19 10.10 7.83
N GLU A 40 -0.69 9.57 8.94
CA GLU A 40 0.13 8.80 9.89
C GLU A 40 0.51 7.44 9.30
N ILE A 41 -0.41 6.77 8.60
CA ILE A 41 -0.10 5.54 7.84
C ILE A 41 0.98 5.82 6.77
N GLN A 42 0.86 6.94 6.06
CA GLN A 42 1.85 7.35 5.05
C GLN A 42 3.24 7.48 5.65
N LYS A 43 3.37 8.14 6.81
CA LYS A 43 4.65 8.25 7.54
C LYS A 43 5.17 6.89 8.01
N MET A 44 4.28 6.00 8.48
CA MET A 44 4.70 4.66 8.86
C MET A 44 5.20 3.84 7.65
N LEU A 45 4.66 4.04 6.45
CA LEU A 45 5.18 3.42 5.23
C LEU A 45 6.56 3.94 4.84
N GLU A 46 6.84 5.22 5.09
CA GLU A 46 8.15 5.83 4.85
C GLU A 46 9.25 5.17 5.71
N ASP A 47 8.93 4.73 6.94
CA ASP A 47 9.86 3.96 7.79
C ASP A 47 10.28 2.61 7.15
N PHE A 48 9.51 2.11 6.18
CA PHE A 48 9.84 0.91 5.39
C PHE A 48 10.31 1.25 3.96
N GLU A 49 10.67 2.51 3.73
CA GLU A 49 11.12 3.05 2.45
C GLU A 49 10.05 2.96 1.34
N ILE A 50 8.76 2.93 1.71
CA ILE A 50 7.63 2.79 0.80
C ILE A 50 6.96 4.15 0.61
N ASN A 51 7.10 4.71 -0.59
CA ASN A 51 6.43 5.94 -0.98
C ASN A 51 4.98 5.68 -1.40
N SER A 52 4.08 6.55 -0.96
CA SER A 52 2.67 6.52 -1.33
C SER A 52 2.14 7.93 -1.64
N ARG A 53 0.99 8.00 -2.31
CA ARG A 53 0.35 9.27 -2.69
C ARG A 53 -1.07 9.34 -2.14
N MET A 54 -1.41 10.46 -1.53
CA MET A 54 -2.78 10.77 -1.13
C MET A 54 -3.60 11.18 -2.36
N LYS A 55 -4.77 10.58 -2.54
CA LYS A 55 -5.80 10.98 -3.51
C LYS A 55 -7.12 11.23 -2.77
N LYS A 56 -7.98 12.09 -3.33
CA LYS A 56 -9.30 12.45 -2.78
C LYS A 56 -10.39 12.30 -3.83
N GLY A 57 -11.66 12.38 -3.41
CA GLY A 57 -12.81 12.38 -4.32
C GLY A 57 -13.36 10.99 -4.62
N TYR A 58 -13.14 10.02 -3.72
CA TYR A 58 -13.73 8.68 -3.82
C TYR A 58 -15.07 8.60 -3.07
N GLY A 59 -15.84 7.55 -3.39
CA GLY A 59 -17.17 7.31 -2.81
C GLY A 59 -18.26 8.23 -3.37
N LYS A 60 -19.53 7.90 -3.10
CA LYS A 60 -20.70 8.66 -3.61
C LYS A 60 -20.68 10.14 -3.17
N LYS A 61 -20.29 10.39 -1.92
CA LYS A 61 -20.20 11.74 -1.34
C LYS A 61 -18.88 12.46 -1.62
N ARG A 62 -17.96 11.85 -2.39
CA ARG A 62 -16.63 12.40 -2.73
C ARG A 62 -15.75 12.78 -1.52
N ASN A 63 -16.08 12.28 -0.33
CA ASN A 63 -15.41 12.60 0.94
C ASN A 63 -14.44 11.50 1.42
N VAL A 64 -14.18 10.49 0.57
CA VAL A 64 -13.24 9.41 0.89
C VAL A 64 -11.87 9.73 0.27
N PHE A 65 -10.84 9.54 1.07
CA PHE A 65 -9.43 9.63 0.71
C PHE A 65 -8.88 8.23 0.40
N ALA A 66 -7.86 8.18 -0.46
CA ALA A 66 -7.13 6.96 -0.74
C ALA A 66 -5.62 7.21 -0.63
N LEU A 67 -4.93 6.37 0.12
CA LEU A 67 -3.49 6.28 0.10
C LEU A 67 -3.06 5.25 -0.93
N VAL A 68 -2.22 5.64 -1.89
CA VAL A 68 -1.94 4.86 -3.10
C VAL A 68 -0.47 4.50 -3.22
N ILE A 69 -0.16 3.20 -3.26
CA ILE A 69 1.16 2.64 -3.58
C ILE A 69 1.13 2.22 -5.06
N GLY A 70 1.52 3.15 -5.93
CA GLY A 70 1.29 3.05 -7.38
C GLY A 70 2.53 2.76 -8.24
N LYS A 71 3.74 3.01 -7.75
CA LYS A 71 4.97 2.67 -8.51
C LYS A 71 5.30 1.19 -8.30
N LYS A 72 5.81 0.52 -9.35
CA LYS A 72 6.21 -0.89 -9.32
C LYS A 72 7.16 -1.21 -8.17
N ASP A 73 8.23 -0.42 -8.03
CA ASP A 73 9.25 -0.65 -7.00
C ASP A 73 8.70 -0.47 -5.58
N GLU A 74 7.74 0.44 -5.39
CA GLU A 74 7.08 0.66 -4.10
C GLU A 74 6.16 -0.52 -3.74
N ARG A 75 5.45 -1.08 -4.72
CA ARG A 75 4.68 -2.33 -4.51
C ARG A 75 5.59 -3.50 -4.19
N GLN A 76 6.75 -3.60 -4.85
CA GLN A 76 7.75 -4.62 -4.54
C GLN A 76 8.32 -4.46 -3.13
N ARG A 77 8.60 -3.23 -2.69
CA ARG A 77 9.00 -2.95 -1.30
C ARG A 77 7.91 -3.32 -0.31
N PHE A 78 6.66 -2.95 -0.59
CA PHE A 78 5.52 -3.34 0.24
C PHE A 78 5.42 -4.86 0.39
N ALA A 79 5.52 -5.60 -0.72
CA ALA A 79 5.49 -7.05 -0.70
C ALA A 79 6.60 -7.68 0.16
N ARG A 80 7.83 -7.17 0.04
CA ARG A 80 8.98 -7.71 0.77
C ARG A 80 9.01 -7.32 2.26
N ARG A 81 8.57 -6.10 2.59
CA ARG A 81 8.74 -5.53 3.94
C ARG A 81 7.54 -5.71 4.84
N ILE A 82 6.33 -5.71 4.28
CA ILE A 82 5.06 -5.73 5.01
C ILE A 82 4.23 -6.94 4.54
N GLY A 83 3.83 -6.96 3.27
CA GLY A 83 2.97 -7.99 2.70
C GLY A 83 1.55 -7.98 3.25
N PHE A 84 0.77 -8.97 2.86
CA PHE A 84 -0.57 -9.24 3.39
C PHE A 84 -0.56 -10.49 4.27
N LEU A 85 -1.58 -10.68 5.11
CA LEU A 85 -1.74 -11.92 5.88
C LEU A 85 -2.24 -13.06 4.98
N SER A 86 -3.20 -12.77 4.09
CA SER A 86 -3.78 -13.81 3.25
C SER A 86 -2.92 -14.11 2.02
N SER A 87 -2.77 -15.41 1.71
CA SER A 87 -2.14 -15.87 0.46
C SER A 87 -2.86 -15.30 -0.77
N LYS A 88 -4.19 -15.17 -0.72
CA LYS A 88 -5.00 -14.59 -1.79
C LYS A 88 -4.62 -13.15 -2.12
N LYS A 89 -4.49 -12.27 -1.11
CA LYS A 89 -4.07 -10.87 -1.35
C LYS A 89 -2.60 -10.80 -1.77
N ASN A 90 -1.74 -11.64 -1.21
CA ASN A 90 -0.35 -11.73 -1.66
C ASN A 90 -0.23 -12.14 -3.13
N MET A 91 -0.99 -13.14 -3.59
CA MET A 91 -1.02 -13.53 -5.02
C MET A 91 -1.51 -12.38 -5.90
N LYS A 92 -2.58 -11.69 -5.50
CA LYS A 92 -3.11 -10.53 -6.24
C LYS A 92 -2.10 -9.37 -6.28
N MET A 93 -1.33 -9.17 -5.21
CA MET A 93 -0.27 -8.18 -5.16
C MET A 93 0.88 -8.54 -6.10
N MET A 94 1.29 -9.82 -6.13
CA MET A 94 2.30 -10.29 -7.07
C MET A 94 1.86 -10.09 -8.52
N SER A 95 0.61 -10.39 -8.86
CA SER A 95 0.10 -10.12 -10.22
C SER A 95 0.04 -8.63 -10.56
N SER A 96 -0.05 -7.74 -9.56
CA SER A 96 -0.02 -6.29 -9.77
C SER A 96 1.38 -5.71 -10.03
N ILE A 97 2.42 -6.54 -9.87
CA ILE A 97 3.81 -6.18 -10.13
C ILE A 97 4.16 -6.81 -11.48
N PRO A 98 4.18 -6.04 -12.58
CA PRO A 98 4.52 -6.61 -13.88
C PRO A 98 5.90 -7.27 -13.81
N ALA A 99 6.10 -8.36 -14.55
CA ALA A 99 7.43 -8.93 -14.76
C ALA A 99 8.38 -7.85 -15.32
N LYS A 100 9.69 -8.03 -15.25
CA LYS A 100 10.57 -7.18 -16.06
C LYS A 100 10.14 -7.39 -17.51
N ASP A 101 9.77 -6.33 -18.21
CA ASP A 101 9.82 -6.35 -19.66
C ASP A 101 11.28 -6.67 -20.00
N GLU A 102 11.51 -7.86 -20.57
CA GLU A 102 12.71 -8.08 -21.34
C GLU A 102 12.70 -7.00 -22.42
N CYS A 103 13.51 -5.96 -22.25
CA CYS A 103 13.82 -5.07 -23.34
C CYS A 103 14.37 -5.95 -24.46
N MET A 104 13.53 -6.26 -25.44
CA MET A 104 13.95 -6.64 -26.77
C MET A 104 14.84 -5.50 -27.26
N VAL A 105 16.15 -5.72 -27.16
CA VAL A 105 17.13 -5.00 -27.95
C VAL A 105 16.93 -5.54 -29.36
N ILE A 106 16.30 -4.73 -30.22
CA ILE A 106 16.31 -4.91 -31.67
C ILE A 106 17.54 -4.17 -32.20
#